data_AF-A0A2J5HWS6-F1
#
_entry.id   AF-A0A2J5HWS6-F1
#
_cell.length_a   1.000
_cell.length_b   1.000
_cell.length_c   1.000
_cell.angle_alpha   90.00
_cell.angle_beta   90.00
_cell.angle_gamma   90.00
#
_symmetry.space_group_name_H-M   'P 1'
#
loop_
_entity.id
_entity.type
_entity.pdbx_description
1 polymer ?
#
loop_
_entity_poly.entity_id
_entity_poly.type
_entity_poly.pdbx_seq_one_letter_code
_entity_poly.pdbx_strand_id
1 'polypeptide(L)'
;MKRSRSCSPTFPAIKQHKSAFPTTRLTYNALEEHNNNTPSLPPCALLQMASEERAHSLSDIPIIPPPSTRSSQRSRSSSPVRPSDAQYRGGHLRRAKIFVGDEVPAKISYYIDTCIFHNLTGYGNGHLDQISERLWRKSKELEKKPSGEAEWTEALYAAIDDLKPAGFEAVRNRDWRADLKPPVNNPQPTIPRKRSQLHQLSQENAATDSLYPSPDSSRAIEPATPVFRLKDPRPDICVGLSDDSLADSLEQAKGRDISQSLLLDMQDTSTLISDPHVTPLGLRFPFLIVEAKAGATGGNLYQAQNQAAVGSSTALLILKSLLDLRDSQVLNGENQDGVEASDESGQTPLDIKLNLAFSITTEGPVHELWLHFRKSKIDFQMVCIGIWRTTLKDGSLNFLRHLSAVLRWGDGEFKETLVSILQDY
;
A
#
# COMPACT_ATOMS: atom_id res chain seq x y z
N MET A 1 -28.74 1.94 82.09
CA MET A 1 -27.48 1.52 82.76
C MET A 1 -26.55 0.93 81.70
N LYS A 2 -25.38 1.55 81.44
CA LYS A 2 -24.22 1.07 80.63
C LYS A 2 -24.45 0.85 79.12
N ARG A 3 -23.58 1.19 78.17
CA ARG A 3 -22.42 2.11 78.02
C ARG A 3 -22.13 2.14 76.51
N SER A 4 -21.79 3.31 75.98
CA SER A 4 -21.41 3.61 74.60
C SER A 4 -20.00 3.11 74.25
N ARG A 5 -19.76 2.65 73.01
CA ARG A 5 -18.52 2.72 72.16
C ARG A 5 -18.97 2.37 70.72
N SER A 6 -18.93 3.21 69.67
CA SER A 6 -17.85 3.97 69.02
C SER A 6 -16.64 3.12 68.65
N CYS A 7 -16.59 2.69 67.37
CA CYS A 7 -15.40 2.21 66.68
C CYS A 7 -15.41 2.78 65.26
N SER A 8 -14.47 3.69 65.00
CA SER A 8 -14.14 4.24 63.67
C SER A 8 -13.30 3.23 62.87
N PRO A 9 -13.33 3.24 61.53
CA PRO A 9 -12.42 2.43 60.73
C PRO A 9 -11.04 3.09 60.64
N THR A 10 -10.01 2.33 61.04
CA THR A 10 -8.60 2.69 60.91
C THR A 10 -8.17 2.60 59.44
N PHE A 11 -7.75 3.73 58.87
CA PHE A 11 -7.10 3.79 57.56
C PHE A 11 -5.73 3.08 57.60
N PRO A 12 -5.38 2.24 56.61
CA PRO A 12 -4.03 1.72 56.50
C PRO A 12 -3.07 2.82 56.01
N ALA A 13 -1.91 2.89 56.66
CA ALA A 13 -0.85 3.85 56.42
C ALA A 13 -0.35 3.84 54.97
N ILE A 14 -0.27 5.03 54.38
CA ILE A 14 0.35 5.30 53.09
C ILE A 14 1.85 5.02 53.22
N LYS A 15 2.33 3.92 52.61
CA LYS A 15 3.75 3.71 52.38
C LYS A 15 4.23 4.75 51.35
N GLN A 16 5.05 5.70 51.79
CA GLN A 16 5.82 6.57 50.92
C GLN A 16 6.78 5.71 50.08
N HIS A 17 6.45 5.50 48.80
CA HIS A 17 7.39 4.96 47.84
C HIS A 17 8.38 6.06 47.45
N LYS A 18 9.66 5.74 47.62
CA LYS A 18 10.82 6.53 47.23
C LYS A 18 10.71 6.96 45.76
N SER A 19 11.01 8.24 45.53
CA SER A 19 11.27 8.84 44.22
C SER A 19 12.23 7.97 43.41
N ALA A 20 11.72 7.31 42.38
CA ALA A 20 12.55 6.68 41.35
C ALA A 20 13.11 7.78 40.45
N PHE A 21 14.41 7.72 40.21
CA PHE A 21 15.16 8.59 39.32
C PHE A 21 14.54 8.64 37.90
N PRO A 22 14.69 9.75 37.17
CA PRO A 22 14.09 9.90 35.85
C PRO A 22 14.72 8.92 34.87
N THR A 23 13.88 8.06 34.28
CA THR A 23 14.25 7.25 33.13
C THR A 23 14.64 8.20 32.00
N THR A 24 15.91 8.13 31.61
CA THR A 24 16.51 8.86 30.50
C THR A 24 15.68 8.65 29.24
N ARG A 25 15.11 9.74 28.71
CA ARG A 25 14.52 9.73 27.37
C ARG A 25 15.64 9.45 26.37
N LEU A 26 15.46 8.45 25.51
CA LEU A 26 16.30 8.23 24.34
C LEU A 26 16.20 9.47 23.44
N THR A 27 17.23 10.30 23.50
CA THR A 27 17.41 11.44 22.60
C THR A 27 18.15 10.97 21.36
N TYR A 28 17.95 11.66 20.24
CA TYR A 28 18.66 11.41 18.98
C TYR A 28 20.18 11.32 19.17
N ASN A 29 20.74 12.20 20.00
CA ASN A 29 22.17 12.24 20.33
C ASN A 29 22.67 10.97 21.03
N ALA A 30 21.85 10.33 21.87
CA ALA A 30 22.22 9.09 22.56
C ALA A 30 22.26 7.89 21.59
N LEU A 31 21.46 7.92 20.53
CA LEU A 31 21.46 6.90 19.47
C LEU A 31 22.66 7.07 18.54
N GLU A 32 23.02 8.30 18.23
CA GLU A 32 24.19 8.64 17.41
C GLU A 32 25.51 8.31 18.13
N GLU A 33 25.58 8.59 19.44
CA GLU A 33 26.73 8.22 20.29
C GLU A 33 26.90 6.69 20.41
N HIS A 34 25.80 5.93 20.49
CA HIS A 34 25.86 4.47 20.45
C HIS A 34 26.41 3.95 19.11
N ASN A 35 25.92 4.48 17.98
CA ASN A 35 26.37 4.05 16.65
C ASN A 35 27.84 4.38 16.39
N ASN A 36 28.34 5.51 16.91
CA ASN A 36 29.74 5.90 16.78
C ASN A 36 30.69 5.09 17.68
N ASN A 37 30.19 4.53 18.79
CA ASN A 37 31.00 3.78 19.77
C ASN A 37 30.88 2.26 19.65
N THR A 38 30.06 1.73 18.73
CA THR A 38 29.94 0.28 18.53
C THR A 38 30.86 -0.17 17.39
N PRO A 39 31.91 -0.97 17.65
CA PRO A 39 32.78 -1.47 16.58
C PRO A 39 31.99 -2.37 15.62
N SER A 40 32.14 -2.13 14.31
CA SER A 40 31.55 -2.99 13.28
C SER A 40 32.07 -4.42 13.42
N LEU A 41 31.15 -5.39 13.57
CA LEU A 41 31.51 -6.80 13.68
C LEU A 41 32.19 -7.28 12.38
N PRO A 42 33.32 -8.01 12.47
CA PRO A 42 34.00 -8.53 11.30
C PRO A 42 33.13 -9.58 10.59
N PRO A 43 33.23 -9.70 9.24
CA PRO A 43 32.40 -10.59 8.43
C PRO A 43 32.38 -12.06 8.86
N CYS A 44 33.39 -12.51 9.61
CA CYS A 44 33.53 -13.89 10.08
C CYS A 44 32.56 -14.24 11.23
N ALA A 45 32.07 -13.27 12.01
CA ALA A 45 31.19 -13.53 13.15
C ALA A 45 29.75 -13.93 12.73
N LEU A 46 29.30 -13.51 11.55
CA LEU A 46 27.97 -13.82 11.03
C LEU A 46 27.81 -15.26 10.51
N LEU A 47 28.92 -15.93 10.17
CA LEU A 47 28.91 -17.32 9.70
C LEU A 47 28.92 -18.34 10.85
N GLN A 48 29.31 -17.94 12.07
CA GLN A 48 29.47 -18.86 13.19
C GLN A 48 28.17 -19.09 13.97
N MET A 49 27.27 -18.11 14.04
CA MET A 49 25.95 -18.28 14.69
C MET A 49 24.96 -19.13 13.88
N ALA A 50 25.18 -19.31 12.58
CA ALA A 50 24.34 -20.17 11.73
C ALA A 50 24.76 -21.66 11.76
N SER A 51 25.85 -22.02 12.45
CA SER A 51 26.39 -23.39 12.48
C SER A 51 26.16 -24.11 13.81
N GLU A 52 25.87 -23.40 14.90
CA GLU A 52 25.76 -23.98 16.25
C GLU A 52 24.37 -24.57 16.59
N GLU A 53 23.36 -24.41 15.73
CA GLU A 53 22.02 -25.00 15.96
C GLU A 53 21.90 -26.49 15.56
N ARG A 54 23.00 -27.13 15.16
CA ARG A 54 22.98 -28.48 14.56
C ARG A 54 24.03 -29.43 15.13
N ALA A 55 24.20 -29.47 16.45
CA ALA A 55 25.08 -30.48 17.05
C ALA A 55 24.75 -30.84 18.52
N HIS A 56 23.53 -31.33 18.79
CA HIS A 56 23.28 -32.10 20.01
C HIS A 56 22.30 -33.26 19.76
N SER A 57 22.84 -34.45 19.45
CA SER A 57 22.32 -35.74 19.92
C SER A 57 23.24 -36.86 19.43
N LEU A 58 24.00 -37.48 20.33
CA LEU A 58 24.71 -38.74 20.10
C LEU A 58 24.28 -39.73 21.18
N SER A 59 23.58 -40.78 20.76
CA SER A 59 23.79 -42.17 21.18
C SER A 59 22.79 -43.05 20.45
N ASP A 60 23.24 -43.89 19.52
CA ASP A 60 22.82 -45.30 19.43
C ASP A 60 23.54 -46.05 18.30
N ILE A 61 23.78 -47.32 18.59
CA ILE A 61 24.68 -48.31 17.98
C ILE A 61 24.29 -48.64 16.52
N PRO A 62 25.25 -48.90 15.60
CA PRO A 62 24.92 -49.22 14.20
C PRO A 62 24.54 -50.70 14.05
N ILE A 63 23.26 -50.96 13.76
CA ILE A 63 22.77 -52.25 13.23
C ILE A 63 22.64 -52.10 11.71
N ILE A 64 23.37 -52.93 10.97
CA ILE A 64 23.36 -52.99 9.50
C ILE A 64 22.03 -53.60 9.02
N PRO A 65 21.22 -52.93 8.17
CA PRO A 65 20.08 -53.58 7.53
C PRO A 65 20.47 -54.22 6.18
N PRO A 66 19.81 -55.31 5.77
CA PRO A 66 20.05 -56.01 4.51
C PRO A 66 19.46 -55.27 3.29
N PRO A 67 19.84 -55.65 2.04
CA PRO A 67 19.64 -54.81 0.87
C PRO A 67 18.23 -54.93 0.27
N SER A 68 17.70 -53.76 -0.12
CA SER A 68 16.81 -53.50 -1.28
C SER A 68 15.50 -54.29 -1.40
N THR A 69 14.39 -53.59 -1.16
CA THR A 69 13.24 -53.61 -2.09
C THR A 69 12.82 -52.18 -2.43
N ARG A 70 12.69 -51.94 -3.74
CA ARG A 70 12.26 -50.70 -4.43
C ARG A 70 11.22 -49.90 -3.64
N SER A 71 11.66 -48.80 -3.02
CA SER A 71 10.77 -47.71 -2.63
C SER A 71 10.68 -46.74 -3.80
N SER A 72 9.47 -46.60 -4.34
CA SER A 72 9.13 -45.57 -5.31
C SER A 72 9.38 -44.20 -4.70
N GLN A 73 10.52 -43.58 -5.03
CA GLN A 73 10.76 -42.16 -4.82
C GLN A 73 9.73 -41.38 -5.64
N ARG A 74 8.58 -41.13 -5.01
CA ARG A 74 7.59 -40.16 -5.47
C ARG A 74 8.25 -38.80 -5.29
N SER A 75 8.85 -38.27 -6.36
CA SER A 75 9.35 -36.91 -6.42
C SER A 75 8.25 -35.97 -5.97
N ARG A 76 8.33 -35.50 -4.73
CA ARG A 76 7.50 -34.39 -4.27
C ARG A 76 7.97 -33.18 -5.06
N SER A 77 7.15 -32.73 -6.01
CA SER A 77 7.33 -31.42 -6.62
C SER A 77 7.40 -30.42 -5.47
N SER A 78 8.51 -29.69 -5.38
CA SER A 78 8.62 -28.56 -4.47
C SER A 78 7.53 -27.57 -4.85
N SER A 79 6.51 -27.43 -4.01
CA SER A 79 5.54 -26.36 -4.17
C SER A 79 6.31 -25.04 -4.25
N PRO A 80 5.98 -24.15 -5.20
CA PRO A 80 6.68 -22.90 -5.34
C PRO A 80 6.67 -22.15 -4.01
N VAL A 81 7.87 -21.86 -3.49
CA VAL A 81 8.03 -21.17 -2.20
C VAL A 81 7.46 -19.77 -2.37
N ARG A 82 6.42 -19.43 -1.59
CA ARG A 82 5.87 -18.08 -1.55
C ARG A 82 6.98 -17.12 -1.10
N PRO A 83 7.27 -16.04 -1.85
CA PRO A 83 8.28 -15.08 -1.42
C PRO A 83 7.89 -14.49 -0.06
N SER A 84 8.87 -14.28 0.79
CA SER A 84 8.66 -13.52 2.03
C SER A 84 8.23 -12.09 1.72
N ASP A 85 7.61 -11.39 2.67
CA ASP A 85 7.18 -10.01 2.43
C ASP A 85 8.36 -9.07 2.12
N ALA A 86 9.54 -9.33 2.71
CA ALA A 86 10.78 -8.62 2.39
C ALA A 86 11.26 -8.90 0.96
N GLN A 87 11.17 -10.15 0.50
CA GLN A 87 11.47 -10.52 -0.90
C GLN A 87 10.45 -9.91 -1.87
N TYR A 88 9.19 -9.82 -1.46
CA TYR A 88 8.15 -9.14 -2.23
C TYR A 88 8.46 -7.65 -2.39
N ARG A 89 8.81 -6.94 -1.29
CA ARG A 89 9.21 -5.52 -1.34
C ARG A 89 10.49 -5.33 -2.18
N GLY A 90 11.54 -6.08 -1.90
CA GLY A 90 12.84 -5.93 -2.57
C GLY A 90 12.85 -6.37 -4.04
N GLY A 91 11.98 -7.31 -4.42
CA GLY A 91 11.90 -7.89 -5.76
C GLY A 91 10.72 -7.40 -6.58
N HIS A 92 9.50 -7.64 -6.11
CA HIS A 92 8.27 -7.39 -6.87
C HIS A 92 7.97 -5.89 -6.95
N LEU A 93 7.94 -5.19 -5.81
CA LEU A 93 7.65 -3.75 -5.77
C LEU A 93 8.73 -2.94 -6.52
N ARG A 94 10.01 -3.24 -6.28
CA ARG A 94 11.12 -2.57 -6.97
C ARG A 94 11.07 -2.75 -8.49
N ARG A 95 10.69 -3.93 -8.99
CA ARG A 95 10.53 -4.17 -10.44
C ARG A 95 9.33 -3.44 -11.04
N ALA A 96 8.34 -3.13 -10.20
CA ALA A 96 7.22 -2.26 -10.53
C ALA A 96 7.50 -0.76 -10.28
N LYS A 97 8.75 -0.40 -9.95
CA LYS A 97 9.17 0.98 -9.65
C LYS A 97 8.44 1.61 -8.44
N ILE A 98 8.03 0.78 -7.49
CA ILE A 98 7.43 1.22 -6.23
C ILE A 98 8.48 1.14 -5.13
N PHE A 99 8.75 2.28 -4.50
CA PHE A 99 9.75 2.44 -3.45
C PHE A 99 9.10 2.90 -2.15
N VAL A 100 9.57 2.35 -1.02
CA VAL A 100 9.03 2.62 0.31
C VAL A 100 10.16 3.18 1.17
N GLY A 101 9.98 4.38 1.70
CA GLY A 101 10.89 5.01 2.65
C GLY A 101 11.95 5.95 2.06
N ASP A 102 11.77 6.46 0.84
CA ASP A 102 12.62 7.55 0.32
C ASP A 102 12.25 8.91 0.95
N GLU A 103 13.04 9.95 0.68
CA GLU A 103 12.76 11.32 1.12
C GLU A 103 11.67 12.00 0.27
N VAL A 104 10.87 12.86 0.90
CA VAL A 104 9.87 13.70 0.21
C VAL A 104 10.59 14.87 -0.47
N PRO A 105 10.44 15.08 -1.79
CA PRO A 105 10.98 16.25 -2.47
C PRO A 105 10.50 17.55 -1.84
N ALA A 106 11.39 18.56 -1.74
CA ALA A 106 11.11 19.83 -1.06
C ALA A 106 9.80 20.50 -1.51
N LYS A 107 9.49 20.44 -2.82
CA LYS A 107 8.25 21.01 -3.37
C LYS A 107 6.99 20.31 -2.88
N ILE A 108 7.03 18.98 -2.78
CA ILE A 108 5.92 18.17 -2.25
C ILE A 108 5.81 18.39 -0.74
N SER A 109 6.95 18.40 -0.02
CA SER A 109 6.99 18.69 1.42
C SER A 109 6.35 20.05 1.73
N TYR A 110 6.77 21.09 1.00
CA TYR A 110 6.20 22.42 1.14
C TYR A 110 4.68 22.40 0.91
N TYR A 111 4.22 21.78 -0.18
CA TYR A 111 2.79 21.69 -0.50
C TYR A 111 1.99 20.97 0.59
N ILE A 112 2.46 19.81 1.09
CA ILE A 112 1.72 19.09 2.14
C ILE A 112 1.65 19.91 3.43
N ASP A 113 2.72 20.61 3.80
CA ASP A 113 2.79 21.39 5.03
C ASP A 113 1.91 22.66 4.96
N THR A 114 1.86 23.31 3.80
CA THR A 114 1.12 24.57 3.62
C THR A 114 -0.33 24.39 3.17
N CYS A 115 -0.64 23.34 2.40
CA CYS A 115 -1.96 23.16 1.79
C CYS A 115 -2.77 22.06 2.49
N ILE A 116 -2.15 20.97 2.94
CA ILE A 116 -2.88 19.82 3.52
C ILE A 116 -2.87 19.86 5.04
N PHE A 117 -1.68 19.79 5.64
CA PHE A 117 -1.47 19.69 7.09
C PHE A 117 -1.31 21.06 7.76
N HIS A 118 -1.71 22.13 7.08
CA HIS A 118 -1.74 23.44 7.70
C HIS A 118 -2.79 23.48 8.82
N ASN A 119 -2.41 24.09 9.94
CA ASN A 119 -3.31 24.39 11.04
C ASN A 119 -4.09 23.19 11.63
N LEU A 120 -3.44 22.03 11.79
CA LEU A 120 -4.04 20.82 12.39
C LEU A 120 -4.73 21.04 13.74
N THR A 121 -4.31 22.04 14.51
CA THR A 121 -4.85 22.38 15.83
C THR A 121 -6.00 23.39 15.79
N GLY A 122 -6.13 24.20 14.73
CA GLY A 122 -7.15 25.24 14.63
C GLY A 122 -8.52 24.75 14.21
N TYR A 123 -8.64 23.50 13.76
CA TYR A 123 -9.89 22.88 13.31
C TYR A 123 -10.54 21.95 14.34
N GLY A 124 -10.22 22.10 15.62
CA GLY A 124 -10.88 21.39 16.72
C GLY A 124 -12.34 21.80 16.83
N ASN A 125 -13.19 21.30 15.94
CA ASN A 125 -14.63 21.31 16.14
C ASN A 125 -14.97 20.24 17.18
N GLY A 126 -15.98 20.49 18.01
CA GLY A 126 -16.40 19.51 19.03
C GLY A 126 -16.79 18.14 18.42
N HIS A 127 -17.03 18.09 17.11
CA HIS A 127 -17.30 16.86 16.37
C HIS A 127 -16.05 15.96 16.25
N LEU A 128 -14.90 16.50 15.85
CA LEU A 128 -13.64 15.76 15.74
C LEU A 128 -13.20 15.18 17.09
N ASP A 129 -13.33 15.96 18.16
CA ASP A 129 -13.03 15.50 19.52
C ASP A 129 -13.95 14.34 19.93
N GLN A 130 -15.24 14.39 19.56
CA GLN A 130 -16.18 13.31 19.81
C GLN A 130 -15.84 12.03 19.04
N ILE A 131 -15.46 12.15 17.76
CA ILE A 131 -15.04 11.00 16.95
C ILE A 131 -13.75 10.40 17.50
N SER A 132 -12.78 11.25 17.88
CA SER A 132 -11.53 10.80 18.51
C SER A 132 -11.79 10.06 19.81
N GLU A 133 -12.66 10.60 20.66
CA GLU A 133 -13.08 9.93 21.89
C GLU A 133 -13.74 8.58 21.64
N ARG A 134 -14.59 8.45 20.61
CA ARG A 134 -15.18 7.17 20.20
C ARG A 134 -14.11 6.18 19.74
N LEU A 135 -13.23 6.61 18.84
CA LEU A 135 -12.14 5.78 18.32
C LEU A 135 -11.21 5.34 19.46
N TRP A 136 -10.78 6.24 20.34
CA TRP A 136 -9.94 5.93 21.48
C TRP A 136 -10.57 4.87 22.40
N ARG A 137 -11.83 5.05 22.78
CA ARG A 137 -12.55 4.07 23.60
C ARG A 137 -12.68 2.72 22.90
N LYS A 138 -12.97 2.74 21.60
CA LYS A 138 -13.06 1.52 20.80
C LYS A 138 -11.71 0.81 20.73
N SER A 139 -10.61 1.52 20.46
CA SER A 139 -9.26 0.96 20.46
C SER A 139 -8.89 0.36 21.82
N LYS A 140 -9.26 1.00 22.94
CA LYS A 140 -9.06 0.43 24.29
C LYS A 140 -9.87 -0.84 24.53
N GLU A 141 -11.05 -0.94 23.94
CA GLU A 141 -11.89 -2.14 24.01
C GLU A 141 -11.27 -3.28 23.19
N LEU A 142 -10.85 -3.00 21.95
CA LEU A 142 -10.25 -3.96 21.04
C LEU A 142 -8.90 -4.47 21.56
N GLU A 143 -8.06 -3.60 22.14
CA GLU A 143 -6.78 -4.00 22.75
C GLU A 143 -6.94 -4.99 23.91
N LYS A 144 -8.08 -4.98 24.61
CA LYS A 144 -8.36 -5.92 25.72
C LYS A 144 -8.91 -7.26 25.24
N LYS A 145 -9.29 -7.38 23.98
CA LYS A 145 -9.89 -8.56 23.37
C LYS A 145 -8.91 -9.15 22.35
N PRO A 146 -9.06 -10.43 21.97
CA PRO A 146 -8.31 -10.99 20.84
C PRO A 146 -8.90 -10.49 19.51
N SER A 147 -8.97 -9.17 19.33
CA SER A 147 -9.54 -8.54 18.13
C SER A 147 -8.61 -8.67 16.94
N GLY A 148 -9.17 -9.13 15.82
CA GLY A 148 -8.48 -9.34 14.57
C GLY A 148 -8.60 -8.16 13.61
N GLU A 149 -8.16 -8.40 12.38
CA GLU A 149 -8.14 -7.40 11.31
C GLU A 149 -9.50 -6.77 11.06
N ALA A 150 -10.58 -7.58 11.01
CA ALA A 150 -11.92 -7.11 10.73
C ALA A 150 -12.43 -6.09 11.76
N GLU A 151 -12.18 -6.31 13.06
CA GLU A 151 -12.62 -5.40 14.11
C GLU A 151 -11.87 -4.07 14.10
N TRP A 152 -10.56 -4.09 13.79
CA TRP A 152 -9.76 -2.88 13.63
C TRP A 152 -10.15 -2.11 12.37
N THR A 153 -10.41 -2.81 11.26
CA THR A 153 -10.95 -2.21 10.03
C THR A 153 -12.31 -1.56 10.28
N GLU A 154 -13.22 -2.22 11.01
CA GLU A 154 -14.54 -1.66 11.33
C GLU A 154 -14.43 -0.38 12.17
N ALA A 155 -13.58 -0.38 13.19
CA ALA A 155 -13.38 0.80 14.04
C ALA A 155 -12.82 2.00 13.24
N LEU A 156 -11.91 1.74 12.31
CA LEU A 156 -11.36 2.78 11.45
C LEU A 156 -12.36 3.23 10.38
N TYR A 157 -13.12 2.29 9.79
CA TYR A 157 -14.18 2.61 8.84
C TYR A 157 -15.24 3.52 9.47
N ALA A 158 -15.70 3.21 10.68
CA ALA A 158 -16.67 4.06 11.38
C ALA A 158 -16.13 5.49 11.61
N ALA A 159 -14.84 5.63 11.96
CA ALA A 159 -14.22 6.95 12.11
C ALA A 159 -14.08 7.69 10.78
N ILE A 160 -13.78 7.00 9.68
CA ILE A 160 -13.73 7.59 8.33
C ILE A 160 -15.14 8.01 7.89
N ASP A 161 -16.14 7.16 8.09
CA ASP A 161 -17.54 7.42 7.72
C ASP A 161 -18.11 8.61 8.49
N ASP A 162 -17.77 8.75 9.78
CA ASP A 162 -18.12 9.91 10.59
C ASP A 162 -17.40 11.21 10.16
N LEU A 163 -16.21 11.10 9.54
CA LEU A 163 -15.39 12.24 9.14
C LEU A 163 -15.59 12.67 7.69
N LYS A 164 -15.98 11.76 6.80
CA LYS A 164 -16.00 12.01 5.37
C LYS A 164 -17.09 13.04 5.03
N PRO A 165 -16.79 14.03 4.18
CA PRO A 165 -17.80 14.85 3.54
C PRO A 165 -18.83 14.01 2.77
N ALA A 166 -20.05 14.54 2.62
CA ALA A 166 -21.15 13.85 1.92
C ALA A 166 -20.80 13.49 0.46
N GLY A 167 -19.91 14.24 -0.17
CA GLY A 167 -19.48 14.02 -1.55
C GLY A 167 -18.49 12.87 -1.76
N PHE A 168 -18.18 12.10 -0.71
CA PHE A 168 -17.25 10.97 -0.76
C PHE A 168 -17.93 9.63 -0.55
N GLU A 169 -17.40 8.62 -1.23
CA GLU A 169 -17.69 7.21 -0.96
C GLU A 169 -16.56 6.53 -0.19
N ALA A 170 -16.93 5.60 0.68
CA ALA A 170 -15.99 4.72 1.39
C ALA A 170 -16.39 3.25 1.13
N VAL A 171 -15.59 2.57 0.33
CA VAL A 171 -15.86 1.18 -0.10
C VAL A 171 -14.93 0.21 0.62
N ARG A 172 -15.42 -0.95 1.02
CA ARG A 172 -14.66 -1.96 1.78
C ARG A 172 -14.46 -3.27 1.04
N ASN A 173 -13.26 -3.85 1.12
CA ASN A 173 -12.95 -5.23 0.74
C ASN A 173 -13.32 -5.62 -0.69
N ARG A 174 -13.20 -4.69 -1.65
CA ARG A 174 -13.55 -4.90 -3.06
C ARG A 174 -12.32 -5.02 -3.93
N ASP A 175 -12.36 -5.98 -4.85
CA ASP A 175 -11.27 -6.22 -5.77
C ASP A 175 -11.21 -5.09 -6.81
N TRP A 176 -10.01 -4.56 -6.98
CA TRP A 176 -9.72 -3.63 -8.06
C TRP A 176 -9.35 -4.39 -9.33
N ARG A 177 -9.50 -3.73 -10.48
CA ARG A 177 -9.15 -4.32 -11.76
C ARG A 177 -7.63 -4.56 -11.85
N ALA A 178 -7.24 -5.74 -12.32
CA ALA A 178 -5.85 -6.17 -12.38
C ALA A 178 -5.03 -5.40 -13.45
N ASP A 179 -5.68 -4.82 -14.46
CA ASP A 179 -5.06 -4.05 -15.54
C ASP A 179 -4.60 -2.65 -15.09
N LEU A 180 -5.08 -2.15 -13.95
CA LEU A 180 -4.70 -0.84 -13.41
C LEU A 180 -3.37 -0.86 -12.64
N LYS A 181 -2.78 -2.05 -12.40
CA LYS A 181 -1.55 -2.18 -11.61
C LYS A 181 -0.35 -1.55 -12.33
N PRO A 182 0.62 -1.01 -11.58
CA PRO A 182 1.90 -0.61 -12.14
C PRO A 182 2.57 -1.76 -12.92
N PRO A 183 3.15 -1.48 -14.10
CA PRO A 183 3.79 -2.50 -14.92
C PRO A 183 5.01 -3.09 -14.21
N VAL A 184 5.16 -4.41 -14.26
CA VAL A 184 6.26 -5.12 -13.60
C VAL A 184 7.32 -5.56 -14.60
N ASN A 185 8.54 -5.05 -14.44
CA ASN A 185 9.67 -5.42 -15.27
C ASN A 185 10.12 -6.87 -14.99
N ASN A 186 9.69 -7.80 -15.83
CA ASN A 186 10.10 -9.21 -15.78
C ASN A 186 11.35 -9.44 -16.64
N PRO A 187 12.33 -10.23 -16.17
CA PRO A 187 13.45 -10.61 -17.01
C PRO A 187 12.92 -11.45 -18.19
N GLN A 188 13.48 -11.25 -19.39
CA GLN A 188 13.15 -12.13 -20.50
C GLN A 188 13.51 -13.57 -20.13
N PRO A 189 12.63 -14.55 -20.44
CA PRO A 189 12.93 -15.94 -20.17
C PRO A 189 14.16 -16.34 -20.98
N THR A 190 15.30 -16.48 -20.32
CA THR A 190 16.49 -17.08 -20.91
C THR A 190 16.16 -18.54 -21.12
N ILE A 191 15.61 -18.88 -22.29
CA ILE A 191 15.42 -20.27 -22.70
C ILE A 191 16.80 -20.92 -22.59
N PRO A 192 17.01 -21.91 -21.70
CA PRO A 192 18.23 -22.67 -21.75
C PRO A 192 18.21 -23.35 -23.11
N ARG A 193 19.06 -22.89 -24.05
CA ARG A 193 19.35 -23.64 -25.26
C ARG A 193 19.90 -24.99 -24.80
N LYS A 194 19.02 -25.98 -24.64
CA LYS A 194 19.42 -27.38 -24.60
C LYS A 194 20.23 -27.57 -25.87
N ARG A 195 21.53 -27.78 -25.69
CA ARG A 195 22.50 -28.19 -26.70
C ARG A 195 21.92 -29.43 -27.39
N SER A 196 21.15 -29.26 -28.45
CA SER A 196 20.64 -30.37 -29.23
C SER A 196 21.82 -30.94 -30.01
N GLN A 197 22.33 -32.04 -29.47
CA GLN A 197 22.77 -33.20 -30.24
C GLN A 197 23.71 -32.90 -31.42
N LEU A 198 24.98 -32.74 -31.08
CA LEU A 198 26.08 -33.24 -31.90
C LEU A 198 25.97 -34.78 -31.93
N HIS A 199 25.09 -35.35 -32.77
CA HIS A 199 25.17 -36.71 -33.30
C HIS A 199 24.13 -36.85 -34.43
N GLN A 200 24.49 -36.37 -35.61
CA GLN A 200 24.01 -36.96 -36.85
C GLN A 200 25.21 -37.06 -37.80
N LEU A 201 26.09 -37.99 -37.46
CA LEU A 201 26.96 -38.62 -38.44
C LEU A 201 26.25 -39.92 -38.84
N SER A 202 26.07 -40.10 -40.14
CA SER A 202 25.63 -41.32 -40.84
C SER A 202 24.19 -41.80 -40.65
N GLN A 203 23.34 -41.49 -41.63
CA GLN A 203 22.88 -42.55 -42.53
C GLN A 203 22.38 -41.99 -43.87
N GLU A 204 23.02 -42.50 -44.91
CA GLU A 204 22.77 -42.31 -46.33
C GLU A 204 21.51 -43.08 -46.80
N ASN A 205 20.88 -42.52 -47.85
CA ASN A 205 20.09 -43.19 -48.89
C ASN A 205 18.65 -43.66 -48.59
N ALA A 206 17.66 -42.95 -49.14
CA ALA A 206 16.94 -43.37 -50.37
C ALA A 206 15.79 -42.39 -50.69
N ALA A 207 15.63 -42.10 -51.98
CA ALA A 207 14.61 -41.22 -52.54
C ALA A 207 13.22 -41.89 -52.57
N THR A 208 12.15 -41.14 -52.28
CA THR A 208 10.94 -41.01 -53.14
C THR A 208 9.93 -40.01 -52.57
N ASP A 209 9.64 -39.00 -53.39
CA ASP A 209 8.32 -38.44 -53.73
C ASP A 209 7.18 -38.50 -52.69
N SER A 210 6.81 -37.34 -52.13
CA SER A 210 5.50 -37.11 -51.52
C SER A 210 5.19 -35.61 -51.46
N LEU A 211 4.31 -35.21 -52.37
CA LEU A 211 3.65 -33.91 -52.46
C LEU A 211 2.61 -33.75 -51.34
N TYR A 212 2.98 -33.23 -50.17
CA TYR A 212 2.04 -32.55 -49.26
C TYR A 212 2.79 -31.58 -48.34
N PRO A 213 2.46 -30.27 -48.31
CA PRO A 213 2.93 -29.39 -47.25
C PRO A 213 2.18 -29.75 -45.96
N SER A 214 2.92 -30.26 -44.97
CA SER A 214 2.39 -30.36 -43.60
C SER A 214 2.03 -28.95 -43.10
N PRO A 215 0.86 -28.75 -42.47
CA PRO A 215 0.57 -27.47 -41.84
C PRO A 215 1.53 -27.27 -40.68
N ASP A 216 2.27 -26.17 -40.74
CA ASP A 216 3.14 -25.69 -39.68
C ASP A 216 2.45 -25.85 -38.32
N SER A 217 3.09 -26.67 -37.47
CA SER A 217 2.87 -26.64 -36.04
C SER A 217 3.35 -25.27 -35.55
N SER A 218 2.47 -24.27 -35.66
CA SER A 218 2.53 -23.08 -34.85
C SER A 218 2.35 -23.52 -33.40
N ARG A 219 3.45 -23.97 -32.81
CA ARG A 219 3.57 -24.05 -31.36
C ARG A 219 3.33 -22.64 -30.85
N ALA A 220 2.09 -22.37 -30.47
CA ALA A 220 1.75 -21.26 -29.60
C ALA A 220 2.75 -21.34 -28.44
N ILE A 221 3.69 -20.40 -28.42
CA ILE A 221 4.58 -20.22 -27.29
C ILE A 221 3.63 -19.84 -26.16
N GLU A 222 3.28 -20.79 -25.29
CA GLU A 222 2.58 -20.46 -24.06
C GLU A 222 3.38 -19.34 -23.38
N PRO A 223 2.77 -18.18 -23.10
CA PRO A 223 3.49 -17.09 -22.49
C PRO A 223 4.01 -17.56 -21.14
N ALA A 224 5.34 -17.59 -21.01
CA ALA A 224 6.01 -18.00 -19.79
C ALA A 224 5.42 -17.21 -18.63
N THR A 225 5.02 -17.91 -17.57
CA THR A 225 4.41 -17.28 -16.40
C THR A 225 5.37 -16.24 -15.82
N PRO A 226 4.99 -14.94 -15.73
CA PRO A 226 5.89 -13.93 -15.20
C PRO A 226 6.32 -14.29 -13.78
N VAL A 227 7.64 -14.25 -13.56
CA VAL A 227 8.31 -14.57 -12.29
C VAL A 227 7.91 -13.58 -11.20
N PHE A 228 7.80 -12.30 -11.57
CA PHE A 228 7.43 -11.21 -10.68
C PHE A 228 6.05 -10.70 -11.07
N ARG A 229 5.14 -10.68 -10.09
CA ARG A 229 3.78 -10.16 -10.23
C ARG A 229 3.40 -9.38 -8.98
N LEU A 230 2.68 -8.28 -9.17
CA LEU A 230 2.00 -7.60 -8.09
C LEU A 230 0.69 -8.33 -7.77
N LYS A 231 0.38 -8.41 -6.47
CA LYS A 231 -0.96 -8.81 -6.02
C LYS A 231 -1.99 -7.80 -6.53
N ASP A 232 -3.20 -8.28 -6.83
CA ASP A 232 -4.31 -7.40 -7.17
C ASP A 232 -4.67 -6.54 -5.95
N PRO A 233 -4.82 -5.21 -6.11
CA PRO A 233 -5.25 -4.37 -5.02
C PRO A 233 -6.65 -4.79 -4.55
N ARG A 234 -6.78 -4.98 -3.24
CA ARG A 234 -8.06 -5.16 -2.57
C ARG A 234 -8.02 -4.45 -1.22
N PRO A 235 -8.05 -3.11 -1.20
CA PRO A 235 -8.03 -2.36 0.03
C PRO A 235 -9.09 -2.79 1.02
N ASP A 236 -8.74 -2.80 2.30
CA ASP A 236 -9.71 -3.00 3.38
C ASP A 236 -10.74 -1.86 3.38
N ILE A 237 -10.27 -0.63 3.11
CA ILE A 237 -11.10 0.56 2.86
C ILE A 237 -10.48 1.37 1.73
N CYS A 238 -11.31 1.88 0.83
CA CYS A 238 -10.96 2.83 -0.22
C CYS A 238 -11.88 4.04 -0.10
N VAL A 239 -11.32 5.25 -0.20
CA VAL A 239 -12.07 6.50 -0.20
C VAL A 239 -11.78 7.28 -1.48
N GLY A 240 -12.86 7.76 -2.10
CA GLY A 240 -12.84 8.56 -3.32
C GLY A 240 -14.09 9.44 -3.40
N LEU A 241 -14.24 10.14 -4.52
CA LEU A 241 -15.41 10.97 -4.80
C LEU A 241 -16.61 10.11 -5.21
N SER A 242 -17.82 10.50 -4.81
CA SER A 242 -19.02 9.84 -5.32
C SER A 242 -19.35 10.30 -6.75
N ASP A 243 -19.99 9.42 -7.53
CA ASP A 243 -20.51 9.75 -8.86
C ASP A 243 -21.42 10.98 -8.81
N ASP A 244 -22.37 10.99 -7.87
CA ASP A 244 -23.33 12.10 -7.68
C ASP A 244 -22.60 13.42 -7.38
N SER A 245 -21.60 13.41 -6.50
CA SER A 245 -20.84 14.60 -6.11
C SER A 245 -20.08 15.22 -7.29
N LEU A 246 -19.52 14.39 -8.17
CA LEU A 246 -18.85 14.84 -9.39
C LEU A 246 -19.85 15.34 -10.43
N ALA A 247 -20.95 14.61 -10.64
CA ALA A 247 -22.02 15.01 -11.56
C ALA A 247 -22.64 16.35 -11.17
N ASP A 248 -22.97 16.54 -9.89
CA ASP A 248 -23.51 17.79 -9.36
C ASP A 248 -22.54 18.97 -9.57
N SER A 249 -21.23 18.71 -9.44
CA SER A 249 -20.21 19.74 -9.64
C SER A 249 -20.01 20.10 -11.11
N LEU A 250 -20.37 19.21 -12.03
CA LEU A 250 -20.28 19.42 -13.48
C LEU A 250 -21.59 19.95 -14.09
N GLU A 251 -22.72 19.82 -13.38
CA GLU A 251 -24.06 20.14 -13.89
C GLU A 251 -24.16 21.55 -14.49
N GLN A 252 -23.55 22.55 -13.83
CA GLN A 252 -23.59 23.93 -14.32
C GLN A 252 -22.87 24.13 -15.64
N ALA A 253 -21.79 23.37 -15.89
CA ALA A 253 -20.96 23.50 -17.08
C ALA A 253 -21.47 22.65 -18.24
N LYS A 254 -22.04 21.47 -17.97
CA LYS A 254 -22.40 20.48 -19.00
C LYS A 254 -23.89 20.17 -19.11
N GLY A 255 -24.70 20.61 -18.16
CA GLY A 255 -26.07 20.17 -18.02
C GLY A 255 -26.17 18.81 -17.32
N ARG A 256 -27.36 18.53 -16.79
CA ARG A 256 -27.63 17.37 -15.93
C ARG A 256 -27.32 16.03 -16.59
N ASP A 257 -27.89 15.78 -17.77
CA ASP A 257 -27.81 14.47 -18.42
C ASP A 257 -26.37 14.10 -18.79
N ILE A 258 -25.61 15.06 -19.35
CA ILE A 258 -24.20 14.85 -19.72
C ILE A 258 -23.34 14.65 -18.47
N SER A 259 -23.55 15.45 -17.41
CA SER A 259 -22.76 15.34 -16.19
C SER A 259 -22.93 13.98 -15.49
N GLN A 260 -24.14 13.41 -15.57
CA GLN A 260 -24.45 12.10 -14.99
C GLN A 260 -23.86 10.94 -15.80
N SER A 261 -23.80 11.05 -17.13
CA SER A 261 -23.29 9.96 -17.97
C SER A 261 -21.78 10.04 -18.25
N LEU A 262 -21.15 11.23 -18.17
CA LEU A 262 -19.79 11.47 -18.63
C LEU A 262 -18.76 10.42 -18.15
N LEU A 263 -18.64 10.22 -16.84
CA LEU A 263 -17.65 9.28 -16.28
C LEU A 263 -18.04 7.82 -16.46
N LEU A 264 -19.32 7.52 -16.71
CA LEU A 264 -19.78 6.19 -17.10
C LEU A 264 -19.36 5.91 -18.55
N ASP A 265 -19.70 6.82 -19.46
CA ASP A 265 -19.39 6.73 -20.88
C ASP A 265 -17.87 6.65 -21.12
N MET A 266 -17.08 7.48 -20.44
CA MET A 266 -15.61 7.44 -20.51
C MET A 266 -15.03 6.12 -20.00
N GLN A 267 -15.66 5.49 -19.00
CA GLN A 267 -15.22 4.22 -18.46
C GLN A 267 -15.63 3.04 -19.36
N ASP A 268 -16.86 3.06 -19.89
CA ASP A 268 -17.39 2.05 -20.80
C ASP A 268 -16.62 2.01 -22.12
N THR A 269 -16.21 3.18 -22.61
CA THR A 269 -15.33 3.32 -23.79
C THR A 269 -13.86 3.07 -23.48
N SER A 270 -13.50 2.84 -22.20
CA SER A 270 -12.11 2.72 -21.73
C SER A 270 -11.22 3.94 -22.03
N THR A 271 -11.83 5.11 -22.24
CA THR A 271 -11.12 6.39 -22.41
C THR A 271 -10.49 6.83 -21.10
N LEU A 272 -11.20 6.67 -19.98
CA LEU A 272 -10.71 6.94 -18.64
C LEU A 272 -11.34 5.97 -17.65
N ILE A 273 -10.51 5.21 -16.95
CA ILE A 273 -10.96 4.38 -15.82
C ILE A 273 -10.83 5.22 -14.55
N SER A 274 -11.97 5.62 -13.99
CA SER A 274 -12.05 6.47 -12.80
C SER A 274 -12.53 5.69 -11.57
N ASP A 275 -13.34 4.64 -11.74
CA ASP A 275 -13.70 3.68 -10.71
C ASP A 275 -12.75 2.46 -10.80
N PRO A 276 -11.98 2.15 -9.74
CA PRO A 276 -10.99 1.08 -9.80
C PRO A 276 -11.60 -0.33 -9.74
N HIS A 277 -12.88 -0.48 -9.41
CA HIS A 277 -13.47 -1.78 -9.08
C HIS A 277 -13.83 -2.60 -10.32
N VAL A 278 -13.78 -3.93 -10.19
CA VAL A 278 -14.23 -4.87 -11.25
C VAL A 278 -15.72 -4.70 -11.56
N THR A 279 -16.53 -4.43 -10.53
CA THR A 279 -17.91 -4.01 -10.66
C THR A 279 -17.99 -2.58 -10.14
N PRO A 280 -18.37 -1.58 -10.96
CA PRO A 280 -18.44 -0.20 -10.53
C PRO A 280 -19.31 -0.02 -9.28
N LEU A 281 -18.86 0.83 -8.36
CA LEU A 281 -19.51 1.11 -7.08
C LEU A 281 -19.79 2.60 -6.88
N GLY A 282 -19.52 3.43 -7.89
CA GLY A 282 -19.73 4.87 -7.82
C GLY A 282 -18.68 5.60 -7.00
N LEU A 283 -17.50 4.98 -6.80
CA LEU A 283 -16.35 5.61 -6.15
C LEU A 283 -15.31 5.93 -7.23
N ARG A 284 -15.08 7.23 -7.45
CA ARG A 284 -14.19 7.76 -8.48
C ARG A 284 -12.93 8.35 -7.88
N PHE A 285 -11.82 8.22 -8.62
CA PHE A 285 -10.53 8.83 -8.30
C PHE A 285 -10.11 8.59 -6.85
N PRO A 286 -9.86 7.32 -6.47
CA PRO A 286 -9.47 6.99 -5.11
C PRO A 286 -8.21 7.77 -4.70
N PHE A 287 -8.22 8.39 -3.53
CA PHE A 287 -7.10 9.20 -3.04
C PHE A 287 -6.66 8.81 -1.62
N LEU A 288 -7.45 8.00 -0.90
CA LEU A 288 -7.10 7.46 0.40
C LEU A 288 -7.42 5.97 0.48
N ILE A 289 -6.43 5.16 0.84
CA ILE A 289 -6.51 3.70 0.94
C ILE A 289 -6.17 3.24 2.35
N VAL A 290 -6.83 2.20 2.85
CA VAL A 290 -6.54 1.61 4.15
C VAL A 290 -6.22 0.15 3.99
N GLU A 291 -5.12 -0.25 4.62
CA GLU A 291 -4.70 -1.65 4.77
C GLU A 291 -4.51 -1.92 6.26
N ALA A 292 -5.42 -2.69 6.82
CA ALA A 292 -5.37 -3.13 8.19
C ALA A 292 -4.81 -4.53 8.28
N LYS A 293 -4.02 -4.76 9.31
CA LYS A 293 -3.57 -6.08 9.75
C LYS A 293 -3.69 -6.14 11.25
N ALA A 294 -3.67 -7.34 11.79
CA ALA A 294 -3.61 -7.57 13.22
C ALA A 294 -2.66 -8.72 13.51
N GLY A 295 -1.79 -8.56 14.52
CA GLY A 295 -0.93 -9.65 14.98
C GLY A 295 -1.74 -10.90 15.37
N ALA A 296 -2.98 -10.71 15.86
CA ALA A 296 -3.90 -11.79 16.19
C ALA A 296 -4.27 -12.70 14.99
N THR A 297 -4.22 -12.19 13.76
CA THR A 297 -4.49 -12.95 12.53
C THR A 297 -3.22 -13.39 11.80
N GLY A 298 -2.04 -13.19 12.41
CA GLY A 298 -0.75 -13.45 11.78
C GLY A 298 -0.35 -12.42 10.71
N GLY A 299 -1.12 -11.34 10.59
CA GLY A 299 -0.77 -10.20 9.76
C GLY A 299 0.19 -9.25 10.48
N ASN A 300 1.00 -8.51 9.73
CA ASN A 300 1.89 -7.49 10.29
C ASN A 300 1.88 -6.18 9.48
N LEU A 301 2.40 -5.12 10.09
CA LEU A 301 2.46 -3.79 9.50
C LEU A 301 3.26 -3.77 8.18
N TYR A 302 4.28 -4.60 8.05
CA TYR A 302 5.08 -4.70 6.83
C TYR A 302 4.25 -5.21 5.63
N GLN A 303 3.34 -6.15 5.88
CA GLN A 303 2.38 -6.64 4.90
C GLN A 303 1.34 -5.57 4.53
N ALA A 304 0.84 -4.82 5.51
CA ALA A 304 -0.07 -3.70 5.28
C ALA A 304 0.58 -2.64 4.37
N GLN A 305 1.81 -2.23 4.70
CA GLN A 305 2.61 -1.31 3.90
C GLN A 305 2.81 -1.80 2.46
N ASN A 306 3.15 -3.08 2.28
CA ASN A 306 3.33 -3.64 0.94
C ASN A 306 2.05 -3.62 0.09
N GLN A 307 0.89 -3.83 0.71
CA GLN A 307 -0.41 -3.80 0.03
C GLN A 307 -0.81 -2.34 -0.29
N ALA A 308 -0.63 -1.44 0.67
CA ALA A 308 -0.94 -0.03 0.53
C ALA A 308 -0.08 0.64 -0.54
N ALA A 309 1.19 0.24 -0.66
CA ALA A 309 2.10 0.69 -1.71
C ALA A 309 1.55 0.36 -3.11
N VAL A 310 1.02 -0.86 -3.30
CA VAL A 310 0.43 -1.27 -4.58
C VAL A 310 -0.86 -0.52 -4.83
N GLY A 311 -1.81 -0.53 -3.88
CA GLY A 311 -3.10 0.15 -4.03
C GLY A 311 -2.95 1.64 -4.35
N SER A 312 -2.06 2.33 -3.64
CA SER A 312 -1.87 3.77 -3.83
C SER A 312 -1.10 4.10 -5.11
N SER A 313 -0.18 3.25 -5.54
CA SER A 313 0.45 3.39 -6.86
C SER A 313 -0.56 3.19 -8.00
N THR A 314 -1.50 2.25 -7.83
CA THR A 314 -2.63 2.07 -8.76
C THR A 314 -3.55 3.30 -8.78
N ALA A 315 -3.87 3.87 -7.61
CA ALA A 315 -4.63 5.12 -7.54
C ALA A 315 -3.92 6.29 -8.26
N LEU A 316 -2.61 6.45 -8.06
CA LEU A 316 -1.81 7.44 -8.77
C LEU A 316 -1.79 7.24 -10.30
N LEU A 317 -1.92 6.00 -10.79
CA LEU A 317 -2.06 5.71 -12.22
C LEU A 317 -3.42 6.17 -12.76
N ILE A 318 -4.51 5.99 -12.01
CA ILE A 318 -5.83 6.51 -12.39
C ILE A 318 -5.78 8.04 -12.54
N LEU A 319 -5.14 8.74 -11.59
CA LEU A 319 -4.95 10.19 -11.65
C LEU A 319 -4.04 10.61 -12.81
N LYS A 320 -3.00 9.82 -13.10
CA LYS A 320 -2.14 10.02 -14.27
C LYS A 320 -2.94 9.93 -15.57
N SER A 321 -3.81 8.94 -15.72
CA SER A 321 -4.60 8.77 -16.95
C SER A 321 -5.46 9.99 -17.25
N LEU A 322 -6.01 10.65 -16.23
CA LEU A 322 -6.74 11.91 -16.40
C LEU A 322 -5.82 13.05 -16.89
N LEU A 323 -4.62 13.18 -16.30
CA LEU A 323 -3.63 14.18 -16.74
C LEU A 323 -3.18 13.93 -18.19
N ASP A 324 -2.89 12.67 -18.55
CA ASP A 324 -2.48 12.31 -19.90
C ASP A 324 -3.60 12.62 -20.92
N LEU A 325 -4.86 12.42 -20.52
CA LEU A 325 -6.01 12.75 -21.34
C LEU A 325 -6.05 14.27 -21.60
N ARG A 326 -5.88 15.09 -20.55
CA ARG A 326 -5.85 16.57 -20.64
C ARG A 326 -4.74 17.03 -21.58
N ASP A 327 -3.53 16.52 -21.38
CA ASP A 327 -2.36 16.90 -22.18
C ASP A 327 -2.54 16.52 -23.67
N SER A 328 -3.23 15.41 -23.95
CA SER A 328 -3.57 14.99 -25.31
C SER A 328 -4.55 15.93 -26.02
N GLN A 329 -5.42 16.62 -25.29
CA GLN A 329 -6.31 17.62 -25.89
C GLN A 329 -5.56 18.90 -26.28
N VAL A 330 -4.67 19.39 -25.42
CA VAL A 330 -3.88 20.61 -25.68
C VAL A 330 -3.05 20.45 -26.97
N LEU A 331 -2.37 19.32 -27.11
CA LEU A 331 -1.56 19.03 -28.30
C LEU A 331 -2.37 18.92 -29.60
N ASN A 332 -3.64 18.50 -29.52
CA ASN A 332 -4.53 18.46 -30.68
C ASN A 332 -5.08 19.85 -31.06
N GLY A 333 -5.07 20.82 -30.14
CA GLY A 333 -5.43 22.21 -30.38
C GLY A 333 -4.29 23.07 -30.92
N GLU A 334 -3.03 22.75 -30.60
CA GLU A 334 -1.83 23.54 -30.92
C GLU A 334 -1.12 23.14 -32.23
N ASN A 335 -1.85 22.61 -33.24
CA ASN A 335 -1.31 22.51 -34.61
C ASN A 335 -1.21 23.88 -35.33
N GLN A 336 -0.98 24.96 -34.59
CA GLN A 336 -0.46 26.24 -35.08
C GLN A 336 0.65 26.73 -34.14
N ASP A 337 1.85 26.84 -34.71
CA ASP A 337 3.09 27.37 -34.14
C ASP A 337 3.88 26.46 -33.18
N GLY A 338 4.80 25.71 -33.79
CA GLY A 338 5.86 25.00 -33.09
C GLY A 338 6.90 25.95 -32.51
N VAL A 339 7.19 25.77 -31.23
CA VAL A 339 8.47 26.13 -30.61
C VAL A 339 8.84 25.04 -29.59
N GLU A 340 10.13 24.71 -29.63
CA GLU A 340 10.82 23.62 -28.93
C GLU A 340 10.55 23.58 -27.41
N ALA A 341 10.16 22.41 -26.91
CA ALA A 341 10.02 22.16 -25.48
C ALA A 341 11.41 22.03 -24.83
N SER A 342 11.81 23.06 -24.09
CA SER A 342 12.91 23.00 -23.14
C SER A 342 12.52 22.13 -21.94
N ASP A 343 13.34 21.11 -21.68
CA ASP A 343 13.35 20.24 -20.50
C ASP A 343 13.70 21.03 -19.22
N GLU A 344 12.76 21.86 -18.72
CA GLU A 344 12.83 22.39 -17.36
C GLU A 344 11.67 21.87 -16.51
N SER A 345 12.06 21.09 -15.51
CA SER A 345 11.27 20.35 -14.51
C SER A 345 10.36 21.19 -13.58
N GLY A 346 9.58 22.11 -14.13
CA GLY A 346 8.52 22.81 -13.39
C GLY A 346 7.25 21.98 -13.34
N GLN A 347 7.11 21.03 -12.39
CA GLN A 347 5.78 20.45 -12.10
C GLN A 347 4.80 21.59 -11.84
N THR A 348 3.73 21.75 -12.62
CA THR A 348 2.78 22.84 -12.35
C THR A 348 2.07 22.57 -11.02
N PRO A 349 1.52 23.59 -10.32
CA PRO A 349 0.75 23.36 -9.09
C PRO A 349 -0.41 22.38 -9.28
N LEU A 350 -1.00 22.33 -10.47
CA LEU A 350 -2.05 21.39 -10.86
C LEU A 350 -1.55 19.94 -10.90
N ASP A 351 -0.33 19.74 -11.42
CA ASP A 351 0.28 18.41 -11.51
C ASP A 351 0.62 17.85 -10.13
N ILE A 352 0.94 18.69 -9.14
CA ILE A 352 1.19 18.22 -7.77
C ILE A 352 -0.08 17.62 -7.18
N LYS A 353 -1.24 18.27 -7.32
CA LYS A 353 -2.50 17.83 -6.71
C LYS A 353 -2.93 16.44 -7.20
N LEU A 354 -2.78 16.18 -8.50
CA LEU A 354 -3.05 14.87 -9.11
C LEU A 354 -1.84 13.93 -9.13
N ASN A 355 -0.83 14.25 -8.31
CA ASN A 355 0.34 13.42 -8.08
C ASN A 355 0.48 12.99 -6.62
N LEU A 356 -0.58 13.14 -5.82
CA LEU A 356 -0.60 12.69 -4.42
C LEU A 356 -1.73 11.69 -4.21
N ALA A 357 -1.45 10.68 -3.39
CA ALA A 357 -2.43 9.80 -2.78
C ALA A 357 -1.99 9.51 -1.34
N PHE A 358 -2.89 9.03 -0.51
CA PHE A 358 -2.61 8.71 0.88
C PHE A 358 -2.97 7.27 1.18
N SER A 359 -2.30 6.69 2.17
CA SER A 359 -2.77 5.45 2.76
C SER A 359 -2.60 5.41 4.26
N ILE A 360 -3.45 4.64 4.92
CA ILE A 360 -3.31 4.27 6.32
C ILE A 360 -2.95 2.80 6.40
N THR A 361 -1.85 2.48 7.09
CA THR A 361 -1.50 1.09 7.41
C THR A 361 -1.71 0.86 8.90
N THR A 362 -2.36 -0.23 9.25
CA THR A 362 -2.70 -0.52 10.65
C THR A 362 -2.15 -1.88 11.07
N GLU A 363 -1.56 -1.95 12.27
CA GLU A 363 -1.33 -3.20 13.00
C GLU A 363 -1.94 -3.08 14.40
N GLY A 364 -3.16 -3.58 14.55
CA GLY A 364 -3.94 -3.40 15.76
C GLY A 364 -4.12 -1.91 16.13
N PRO A 365 -3.66 -1.45 17.31
CA PRO A 365 -3.84 -0.05 17.74
C PRO A 365 -2.84 0.94 17.13
N VAL A 366 -1.87 0.47 16.35
CA VAL A 366 -0.86 1.33 15.70
C VAL A 366 -1.30 1.64 14.28
N HIS A 367 -1.41 2.93 13.96
CA HIS A 367 -1.78 3.42 12.65
C HIS A 367 -0.67 4.33 12.11
N GLU A 368 -0.25 4.09 10.87
CA GLU A 368 0.69 4.93 10.16
C GLU A 368 -0.04 5.62 8.99
N LEU A 369 0.16 6.93 8.83
CA LEU A 369 -0.26 7.65 7.63
C LEU A 369 0.92 7.75 6.68
N TRP A 370 0.67 7.42 5.43
CA TRP A 370 1.65 7.43 4.36
C TRP A 370 1.21 8.35 3.24
N LEU A 371 2.17 9.11 2.71
CA LEU A 371 2.05 9.89 1.50
C LEU A 371 2.59 9.06 0.33
N HIS A 372 1.87 9.10 -0.78
CA HIS A 372 2.28 8.51 -2.05
C HIS A 372 2.37 9.56 -3.13
N PHE A 373 3.42 9.49 -3.94
CA PHE A 373 3.58 10.39 -5.08
C PHE A 373 4.42 9.76 -6.19
N ARG A 374 4.33 10.30 -7.40
CA ARG A 374 5.23 9.92 -8.48
C ARG A 374 6.42 10.88 -8.52
N LYS A 375 7.63 10.33 -8.48
CA LYS A 375 8.87 11.10 -8.62
C LYS A 375 9.22 11.36 -10.08
N SER A 376 8.84 10.44 -10.95
CA SER A 376 9.00 10.51 -12.40
C SER A 376 7.74 9.95 -13.08
N LYS A 377 7.71 9.82 -14.41
CA LYS A 377 6.56 9.22 -15.11
C LYS A 377 6.27 7.77 -14.69
N ILE A 378 7.25 7.07 -14.13
CA ILE A 378 7.18 5.63 -13.84
C ILE A 378 7.52 5.25 -12.39
N ASP A 379 8.15 6.14 -11.61
CA ASP A 379 8.59 5.83 -10.25
C ASP A 379 7.57 6.32 -9.21
N PHE A 380 7.10 5.38 -8.38
CA PHE A 380 6.16 5.60 -7.29
C PHE A 380 6.88 5.57 -5.95
N GLN A 381 6.55 6.52 -5.09
CA GLN A 381 7.14 6.70 -3.79
C GLN A 381 6.08 6.59 -2.71
N MET A 382 6.43 5.97 -1.60
CA MET A 382 5.61 5.83 -0.40
C MET A 382 6.43 6.24 0.83
N VAL A 383 6.04 7.31 1.51
CA VAL A 383 6.79 7.91 2.64
C VAL A 383 5.89 8.07 3.87
N CYS A 384 6.41 7.70 5.05
CA CYS A 384 5.64 7.77 6.29
C CYS A 384 5.58 9.21 6.77
N ILE A 385 4.36 9.73 6.96
CA ILE A 385 4.11 11.08 7.48
C ILE A 385 4.04 11.07 9.01
N GLY A 386 3.45 10.02 9.58
CA GLY A 386 3.31 9.93 11.03
C GLY A 386 2.77 8.59 11.49
N ILE A 387 3.01 8.31 12.76
CA ILE A 387 2.63 7.07 13.44
C ILE A 387 1.93 7.44 14.74
N TRP A 388 0.77 6.85 14.97
CA TRP A 388 -0.01 7.10 16.17
C TRP A 388 -0.54 5.79 16.76
N ARG A 389 -0.62 5.77 18.09
CA ARG A 389 -1.26 4.70 18.83
C ARG A 389 -2.63 5.17 19.31
N THR A 390 -3.71 4.61 18.76
CA THR A 390 -5.08 5.05 19.06
C THR A 390 -5.59 4.62 20.43
N THR A 391 -4.84 3.78 21.16
CA THR A 391 -5.12 3.51 22.59
C THR A 391 -4.65 4.62 23.52
N LEU A 392 -3.90 5.60 23.00
CA LEU A 392 -3.61 6.86 23.68
C LEU A 392 -4.59 7.92 23.21
N LYS A 393 -5.14 8.70 24.15
CA LYS A 393 -6.13 9.75 23.84
C LYS A 393 -5.59 10.77 22.85
N ASP A 394 -4.42 11.33 23.13
CA ASP A 394 -3.76 12.29 22.23
C ASP A 394 -3.33 11.64 20.90
N GLY A 395 -2.97 10.36 20.94
CA GLY A 395 -2.64 9.58 19.74
C GLY A 395 -3.84 9.46 18.81
N SER A 396 -5.02 9.13 19.35
CA SER A 396 -6.26 9.09 18.58
C SER A 396 -6.62 10.46 18.00
N LEU A 397 -6.54 11.53 18.79
CA LEU A 397 -6.90 12.86 18.33
C LEU A 397 -5.96 13.36 17.23
N ASN A 398 -4.66 13.20 17.42
CA ASN A 398 -3.68 13.63 16.42
C ASN A 398 -3.78 12.81 15.14
N PHE A 399 -4.05 11.51 15.22
CA PHE A 399 -4.34 10.69 14.05
C PHE A 399 -5.54 11.22 13.27
N LEU A 400 -6.67 11.47 13.95
CA LEU A 400 -7.87 11.97 13.28
C LEU A 400 -7.74 13.39 12.73
N ARG A 401 -6.91 14.25 13.34
CA ARG A 401 -6.56 15.55 12.75
C ARG A 401 -5.91 15.41 11.38
N HIS A 402 -4.96 14.48 11.24
CA HIS A 402 -4.29 14.24 9.96
C HIS A 402 -5.23 13.60 8.94
N LEU A 403 -6.05 12.63 9.37
CA LEU A 403 -7.07 12.04 8.51
C LEU A 403 -8.09 13.09 8.03
N SER A 404 -8.58 13.93 8.94
CA SER A 404 -9.49 15.04 8.60
C SER A 404 -8.82 16.05 7.65
N ALA A 405 -7.53 16.31 7.79
CA ALA A 405 -6.78 17.15 6.85
C ALA A 405 -6.74 16.55 5.44
N VAL A 406 -6.46 15.25 5.30
CA VAL A 406 -6.48 14.55 4.00
C VAL A 406 -7.87 14.59 3.38
N LEU A 407 -8.94 14.33 4.16
CA LEU A 407 -10.31 14.35 3.65
C LEU A 407 -10.74 15.74 3.19
N ARG A 408 -10.37 16.80 3.92
CA ARG A 408 -10.67 18.19 3.51
C ARG A 408 -9.90 18.60 2.26
N TRP A 409 -8.64 18.20 2.14
CA TRP A 409 -7.87 18.40 0.90
C TRP A 409 -8.54 17.69 -0.29
N GLY A 410 -9.02 16.47 -0.06
CA GLY A 410 -9.82 15.71 -1.03
C GLY A 410 -11.06 16.47 -1.52
N ASP A 411 -11.76 17.15 -0.60
CA ASP A 411 -13.07 17.77 -0.84
C ASP A 411 -12.96 19.18 -1.42
N GLY A 412 -11.81 19.83 -1.17
CA GLY A 412 -11.44 21.12 -1.75
C GLY A 412 -10.55 20.94 -2.98
N GLU A 413 -9.28 21.32 -2.84
CA GLU A 413 -8.36 21.50 -3.97
C GLU A 413 -8.25 20.28 -4.91
N PHE A 414 -8.31 19.06 -4.38
CA PHE A 414 -8.25 17.85 -5.19
C PHE A 414 -9.50 17.70 -6.07
N LYS A 415 -10.70 17.75 -5.47
CA LYS A 415 -11.97 17.70 -6.20
C LYS A 415 -12.09 18.84 -7.23
N GLU A 416 -11.78 20.07 -6.82
CA GLU A 416 -11.82 21.23 -7.71
C GLU A 416 -10.92 21.05 -8.94
N THR A 417 -9.74 20.47 -8.74
CA THR A 417 -8.81 20.16 -9.85
C THR A 417 -9.39 19.12 -10.80
N LEU A 418 -10.01 18.05 -10.28
CA LEU A 418 -10.65 17.04 -11.11
C LEU A 418 -11.81 17.63 -11.91
N VAL A 419 -12.67 18.41 -11.26
CA VAL A 419 -13.81 19.08 -11.90
C VAL A 419 -13.32 20.03 -12.99
N SER A 420 -12.29 20.83 -12.74
CA SER A 420 -11.72 21.74 -13.73
C SER A 420 -11.24 21.02 -14.99
N ILE A 421 -10.60 19.84 -14.86
CA ILE A 421 -10.15 19.07 -16.03
C ILE A 421 -11.35 18.44 -16.76
N LEU A 422 -12.31 17.88 -16.02
CA LEU A 422 -13.47 17.23 -16.60
C LEU A 422 -14.44 18.21 -17.27
N GLN A 423 -14.43 19.49 -16.87
CA GLN A 423 -15.23 20.53 -17.53
C GLN A 423 -14.86 20.71 -19.01
N ASP A 424 -13.63 20.42 -19.39
CA ASP A 424 -13.13 20.59 -20.75
C ASP A 424 -13.47 19.41 -21.70
N TYR A 425 -14.16 18.35 -21.21
CA TYR A 425 -14.60 17.18 -21.98
C TYR A 425 -16.11 17.12 -22.14
#